data_AF-A0A7S2CDZ7-F1
#
_entry.id   AF-A0A7S2CDZ7-F1
#
_cell.length_a   1.000
_cell.length_b   1.000
_cell.length_c   1.000
_cell.angle_alpha   90.00
_cell.angle_beta   90.00
_cell.angle_gamma   90.00
#
_symmetry.space_group_name_H-M   'P 1'
#
loop_
_entity.id
_entity.type
_entity.pdbx_description
1 polymer ?
#
loop_
_entity_poly.entity_id
_entity_poly.type
_entity_poly.pdbx_seq_one_letter_code
_entity_poly.pdbx_strand_id
1 'polypeptide(L)'
;KKQFFEHRLLGALPAAKQGLDDKMDLLDMVRRPVLDKHVYARLAENIGPIEVPPTSTQDTADRSQEPLTLQGGNTYLLRWPIVRQFFFEPFLDKEGAGKVKLV
;
A
#
# COMPACT_ATOMS: atom_id res chain seq x y z
N LYS A 1 -22.70 -9.76 -15.74
CA LYS A 1 -22.18 -8.50 -16.33
C LYS A 1 -20.91 -8.68 -17.19
N LYS A 2 -20.02 -9.66 -16.94
CA LYS A 2 -18.81 -9.92 -17.78
C LYS A 2 -19.13 -10.22 -19.26
N GLN A 3 -20.07 -11.14 -19.50
CA GLN A 3 -20.47 -11.56 -20.87
C GLN A 3 -21.09 -10.44 -21.73
N PHE A 4 -21.58 -9.35 -21.14
CA PHE A 4 -22.18 -8.27 -21.92
C PHE A 4 -21.15 -7.48 -22.73
N PHE A 5 -19.94 -7.29 -22.18
CA PHE A 5 -18.85 -6.56 -22.84
C PHE A 5 -18.13 -7.43 -23.89
N GLU A 6 -17.98 -8.72 -23.61
CA GLU A 6 -17.36 -9.69 -24.52
C GLU A 6 -18.09 -9.76 -25.87
N HIS A 7 -19.42 -9.88 -25.86
CA HIS A 7 -20.18 -10.12 -27.09
C HIS A 7 -20.58 -8.87 -27.88
N ARG A 8 -20.63 -7.68 -27.27
CA ARG A 8 -21.11 -6.46 -27.94
C ARG A 8 -20.02 -5.47 -28.32
N LEU A 9 -18.92 -5.40 -27.56
CA LEU A 9 -17.88 -4.39 -27.74
C LEU A 9 -16.53 -5.01 -28.12
N LEU A 10 -16.12 -6.10 -27.47
CA LEU A 10 -14.84 -6.74 -27.76
C LEU A 10 -14.91 -7.63 -29.00
N GLY A 11 -16.02 -8.33 -29.25
CA GLY A 11 -16.18 -9.17 -30.45
C GLY A 11 -16.16 -8.43 -31.79
N ALA A 12 -16.32 -7.10 -31.79
CA ALA A 12 -16.20 -6.26 -32.99
C ALA A 12 -14.77 -5.73 -33.24
N LEU A 13 -13.85 -5.94 -32.30
CA LEU A 13 -12.45 -5.55 -32.43
C LEU A 13 -11.64 -6.65 -33.13
N PRO A 14 -10.49 -6.32 -33.76
CA PRO A 14 -9.58 -7.33 -34.30
C PRO A 14 -9.15 -8.33 -33.22
N ALA A 15 -9.00 -9.61 -33.57
CA ALA A 15 -8.71 -10.71 -32.63
C ALA A 15 -7.56 -10.40 -31.65
N ALA A 16 -6.52 -9.69 -32.12
CA ALA A 16 -5.37 -9.28 -31.32
C ALA A 16 -5.64 -8.17 -30.28
N LYS A 17 -6.86 -7.61 -30.23
CA LYS A 17 -7.29 -6.56 -29.29
C LYS A 17 -8.56 -6.93 -28.53
N GLN A 18 -8.97 -8.21 -28.61
CA GLN A 18 -10.13 -8.72 -27.89
C GLN A 18 -9.75 -9.15 -26.46
N GLY A 19 -8.46 -9.39 -26.20
CA GLY A 19 -7.93 -9.67 -24.87
C GLY A 19 -7.90 -8.41 -24.02
N LEU A 20 -8.65 -8.42 -22.91
CA LEU A 20 -8.67 -7.31 -21.95
C LEU A 20 -7.48 -7.36 -20.97
N ASP A 21 -6.80 -8.50 -20.88
CA ASP A 21 -5.70 -8.79 -19.94
C ASP A 21 -4.36 -9.02 -20.67
N ASP A 22 -4.27 -8.54 -21.92
CA ASP A 22 -3.04 -8.68 -22.68
C ASP A 22 -2.02 -7.72 -22.09
N LYS A 23 -1.09 -8.29 -21.32
CA LYS A 23 0.13 -7.64 -20.75
C LYS A 23 1.02 -6.92 -21.80
N MET A 24 0.60 -6.90 -23.06
CA MET A 24 1.21 -6.20 -24.17
C MET A 24 0.78 -4.73 -24.27
N ASP A 25 -0.30 -4.32 -23.61
CA ASP A 25 -0.69 -2.91 -23.61
C ASP A 25 0.22 -2.11 -22.67
N LEU A 26 0.87 -1.09 -23.24
CA LEU A 26 1.61 -0.03 -22.53
C LEU A 26 0.76 0.69 -21.46
N LEU A 27 -0.56 0.47 -21.46
CA LEU A 27 -1.51 0.95 -20.47
C LEU A 27 -2.23 -0.24 -19.82
N ASP A 28 -1.76 -0.66 -18.63
CA ASP A 28 -2.50 -1.58 -17.77
C ASP A 28 -3.88 -0.99 -17.47
N MET A 29 -4.93 -1.56 -18.06
CA MET A 29 -6.32 -1.15 -17.85
C MET A 29 -6.76 -1.43 -16.41
N VAL A 30 -6.02 -2.27 -15.67
CA VAL A 30 -6.20 -2.53 -14.26
C VAL A 30 -5.37 -1.52 -13.46
N ARG A 31 -6.05 -0.53 -12.88
CA ARG A 31 -5.42 0.42 -11.97
C ARG A 31 -4.99 -0.28 -10.69
N ARG A 32 -3.70 -0.56 -10.56
CA ARG A 32 -3.13 -1.12 -9.32
C ARG A 32 -3.06 -0.05 -8.24
N PRO A 33 -3.34 -0.41 -6.97
CA PRO A 33 -3.18 0.52 -5.87
C PRO A 33 -1.70 0.90 -5.72
N VAL A 34 -1.43 2.19 -5.53
CA VAL A 34 -0.08 2.68 -5.23
C VAL A 34 0.24 2.30 -3.79
N LEU A 35 1.15 1.34 -3.61
CA LEU A 35 1.51 0.81 -2.29
C LEU A 35 2.49 1.71 -1.52
N ASP A 36 3.07 2.72 -2.16
CA ASP A 36 4.01 3.65 -1.53
C ASP A 36 3.36 5.01 -1.22
N LYS A 37 2.14 5.00 -0.69
CA LYS A 37 1.43 6.20 -0.29
C LYS A 37 1.67 6.54 1.18
N HIS A 38 1.63 7.82 1.49
CA HIS A 38 1.53 8.30 2.87
C HIS A 38 0.06 8.23 3.31
N VAL A 39 -0.16 7.75 4.53
CA VAL A 39 -1.49 7.56 5.13
C VAL A 39 -1.49 8.15 6.54
N TYR A 40 -2.64 8.70 6.94
CA TYR A 40 -2.87 9.07 8.33
C TYR A 40 -3.24 7.83 9.14
N ALA A 41 -2.43 7.54 10.14
CA ALA A 41 -2.58 6.38 10.99
C ALA A 41 -2.64 6.83 12.44
N ARG A 42 -3.73 6.48 13.13
CA ARG A 42 -3.87 6.62 14.57
C ARG A 42 -3.43 5.35 15.26
N LEU A 43 -2.55 5.49 16.25
CA LEU A 43 -2.11 4.38 17.08
C LEU A 43 -3.09 4.20 18.24
N ALA A 44 -3.63 3.01 18.40
CA ALA A 44 -4.41 2.63 19.58
C ALA A 44 -3.48 2.30 20.77
N GLU A 45 -2.35 1.66 20.49
CA GLU A 45 -1.35 1.26 21.48
C GLU A 45 0.07 1.55 20.98
N ASN A 46 1.04 1.49 21.87
CA ASN A 46 2.44 1.64 21.50
C ASN A 46 2.91 0.40 20.71
N ILE A 47 3.47 0.64 19.52
CA ILE A 47 3.95 -0.40 18.59
C ILE A 47 5.47 -0.61 18.67
N GLY A 48 6.14 0.10 19.57
CA GLY A 48 7.59 -0.03 19.77
C GLY A 48 8.41 0.71 18.71
N PRO A 49 9.73 0.45 18.65
CA PRO A 49 10.64 1.08 17.72
C PRO A 49 10.32 0.71 16.27
N ILE A 50 10.15 1.71 15.40
CA ILE A 50 9.91 1.53 13.96
C ILE A 50 11.14 2.00 13.19
N GLU A 51 11.64 1.13 12.32
CA GLU A 51 12.67 1.47 11.34
C GLU A 51 12.02 2.21 10.15
N VAL A 52 12.36 3.49 10.00
CA VAL A 52 11.86 4.31 8.89
C VAL A 52 12.94 4.38 7.81
N PRO A 53 12.73 3.82 6.61
CA PRO A 53 13.73 3.89 5.54
C PRO A 53 13.95 5.35 5.12
N PRO A 54 15.20 5.73 4.78
CA PRO A 54 15.53 7.11 4.50
C PRO A 54 14.82 7.55 3.20
N THR A 55 14.24 8.74 3.22
CA THR A 55 13.63 9.35 2.03
C THR A 55 14.64 10.29 1.37
N SER A 56 14.63 10.37 0.03
CA SER A 56 15.60 11.11 -0.79
C SER A 56 15.71 12.62 -0.52
N THR A 57 14.98 13.17 0.45
CA THR A 57 15.08 14.56 0.92
C THR A 57 15.86 14.69 2.23
N GLN A 58 16.35 13.59 2.82
CA GLN A 58 17.19 13.59 4.03
C GLN A 58 18.67 13.32 3.70
N ASP A 59 19.28 14.14 2.84
CA ASP A 59 20.71 14.02 2.53
C ASP A 59 21.66 14.59 3.62
N THR A 60 21.12 15.07 4.75
CA THR A 60 21.94 15.69 5.83
C THR A 60 21.63 15.23 7.24
N ALA A 61 20.80 14.20 7.45
CA ALA A 61 20.63 13.60 8.77
C ALA A 61 21.51 12.36 8.88
N ASP A 62 22.44 12.39 9.82
CA ASP A 62 23.45 11.34 10.06
C ASP A 62 22.91 9.91 9.99
N ARG A 63 23.79 9.02 9.52
CA ARG A 63 23.65 7.57 9.32
C ARG A 63 23.32 6.75 10.59
N SER A 64 22.70 7.34 11.60
CA SER A 64 22.09 6.64 12.72
C SER A 64 20.57 6.84 12.62
N GLN A 65 19.90 5.91 11.93
CA GLN A 65 18.45 5.79 12.01
C GLN A 65 18.10 5.37 13.44
N GLU A 66 17.93 6.35 14.33
CA GLU A 66 17.37 6.06 15.64
C GLU A 66 15.95 5.52 15.42
N PRO A 67 15.63 4.37 16.02
CA PRO A 67 14.32 3.79 15.86
C PRO A 67 13.25 4.77 16.36
N LEU A 68 12.30 5.10 15.49
CA LEU A 68 11.24 6.04 15.84
C LEU A 68 10.26 5.35 16.78
N THR A 69 10.16 5.84 18.02
CA THR A 69 9.18 5.35 18.99
C THR A 69 7.93 6.22 18.91
N LEU A 70 6.83 5.63 18.42
CA LEU A 70 5.56 6.35 18.30
C LEU A 70 4.68 6.13 19.53
N GLN A 71 4.21 7.21 20.13
CA GLN A 71 3.30 7.14 21.27
C GLN A 71 1.87 6.79 20.82
N GLY A 72 1.23 5.90 21.59
CA GLY A 72 -0.18 5.54 21.42
C GLY A 72 -1.12 6.72 21.66
N GLY A 73 -2.30 6.69 21.02
CA GLY A 73 -3.33 7.72 21.11
C GLY A 73 -3.23 8.81 20.03
N ASN A 74 -2.04 9.04 19.49
CA ASN A 74 -1.75 10.09 18.51
C ASN A 74 -1.96 9.63 17.06
N THR A 75 -2.13 10.60 16.15
CA THR A 75 -2.23 10.39 14.71
C THR A 75 -0.96 10.86 14.03
N TYR A 76 -0.39 10.01 13.17
CA TYR A 76 0.85 10.26 12.45
C TYR A 76 0.66 10.10 10.95
N LEU A 77 1.47 10.81 10.17
CA LEU A 77 1.59 10.61 8.73
C LEU A 77 2.71 9.59 8.47
N LEU A 78 2.34 8.37 8.03
CA LEU A 78 3.27 7.25 7.84
C LEU A 78 3.15 6.65 6.44
N ARG A 79 4.19 5.97 5.96
CA ARG A 79 4.15 5.27 4.67
C ARG A 79 3.39 3.94 4.81
N TRP A 80 2.50 3.65 3.87
CA TRP A 80 1.68 2.42 3.84
C TRP A 80 2.49 1.13 4.00
N PRO A 81 3.68 0.94 3.41
CA PRO A 81 4.47 -0.28 3.60
C PRO A 81 4.87 -0.55 5.05
N ILE A 82 5.00 0.49 5.87
CA ILE A 82 5.35 0.37 7.29
C ILE A 82 4.12 -0.06 8.09
N VAL A 83 2.95 0.53 7.78
CA VAL A 83 1.75 0.32 8.57
C VAL A 83 0.99 -0.96 8.18
N ARG A 84 1.10 -1.39 6.91
CA ARG A 84 0.34 -2.55 6.40
C ARG A 84 0.55 -3.83 7.21
N GLN A 85 1.73 -4.03 7.80
CA GLN A 85 2.04 -5.21 8.61
C GLN A 85 1.12 -5.36 9.83
N PHE A 86 0.55 -4.26 10.34
CA PHE A 86 -0.37 -4.28 11.48
C PHE A 86 -1.83 -4.58 11.09
N PHE A 87 -2.12 -4.74 9.78
CA PHE A 87 -3.47 -4.96 9.26
C PHE A 87 -3.69 -6.35 8.64
N PHE A 88 -2.63 -7.08 8.27
CA PHE A 88 -2.74 -8.33 7.52
C PHE A 88 -2.41 -9.56 8.39
N GLU A 89 -3.33 -10.52 8.44
CA GLU A 89 -3.22 -11.80 9.18
C GLU A 89 -1.91 -12.58 9.01
N PRO A 90 -1.31 -12.69 7.80
CA PRO A 90 -0.02 -13.40 7.67
C PRO A 90 1.17 -12.70 8.34
N PHE A 91 1.00 -11.50 8.88
CA PHE A 91 2.02 -10.74 9.61
C PHE A 91 1.62 -10.48 11.08
N LEU A 92 0.48 -11.01 11.53
CA LEU A 92 -0.10 -10.78 12.85
C LEU A 92 0.53 -11.62 13.97
N ASP A 93 1.57 -12.39 13.67
CA ASP A 93 2.27 -13.30 14.60
C ASP A 93 2.91 -12.62 15.84
N LYS A 94 2.85 -11.29 15.94
CA LYS A 94 3.48 -10.51 17.03
C LYS A 94 2.56 -9.43 17.58
N GLU A 95 1.53 -9.81 18.34
CA GLU A 95 0.77 -8.91 19.26
C GLU A 95 0.22 -7.60 18.65
N GLY A 96 0.15 -7.47 17.32
CA GLY A 96 -0.05 -6.19 16.61
C GLY A 96 -1.48 -5.89 16.19
N ALA A 97 -2.40 -6.84 16.43
CA ALA A 97 -3.78 -6.79 15.96
C ALA A 97 -4.51 -5.55 16.49
N GLY A 98 -4.99 -4.68 15.59
CA GLY A 98 -5.82 -3.53 15.98
C GLY A 98 -5.07 -2.39 16.66
N LYS A 99 -3.72 -2.44 16.73
CA LYS A 99 -2.90 -1.34 17.29
C LYS A 99 -2.89 -0.10 16.41
N VAL A 100 -3.28 -0.21 15.14
CA VAL A 100 -3.32 0.92 14.21
C VAL A 100 -4.69 1.03 13.55
N LYS A 101 -5.20 2.26 13.46
CA LYS A 101 -6.43 2.61 12.76
C LYS A 101 -6.14 3.68 11.72
N LEU A 102 -6.57 3.46 10.49
CA LEU A 102 -6.52 4.50 9.46
C LEU A 102 -7.58 5.57 9.79
N VAL A 103 -7.21 6.84 9.62
CA VAL A 103 -8.10 8.01 9.82
C VAL A 103 -8.47 8.59 8.47
#